data_AF-A0A6B1G6L7-F1
#
_entry.id   AF-A0A6B1G6L7-F1
#
_cell.length_a   1.000
_cell.length_b   1.000
_cell.length_c   1.000
_cell.angle_alpha   90.00
_cell.angle_beta   90.00
_cell.angle_gamma   90.00
#
_symmetry.space_group_name_H-M   'P 1'
#
loop_
_entity.id
_entity.type
_entity.pdbx_description
1 polymer ?
#
loop_
_entity_poly.entity_id
_entity_poly.type
_entity_poly.pdbx_seq_one_letter_code
_entity_poly.pdbx_strand_id
1 'polypeptide(L)' 'MSIPRPEYPRPQFVRKDWLCLNGEWEFEIDQGDSGLERGLLGRSLGGRITVPFCPESKLSGVEDHDFLEAVWYRRE' A
#
# COMPACT_ATOMS: atom_id res chain seq x y z
N MET A 1 -8.43 -6.59 12.01
CA MET A 1 -8.58 -7.03 10.60
C MET A 1 -7.65 -8.20 10.34
N SER A 2 -8.02 -9.12 9.45
CA SER A 2 -7.16 -10.24 9.05
C SER A 2 -6.15 -9.76 8.01
N ILE A 3 -4.86 -10.04 8.22
CA ILE A 3 -3.81 -9.73 7.23
C ILE A 3 -3.98 -10.71 6.06
N PRO A 4 -4.14 -10.23 4.81
CA PRO A 4 -4.29 -11.12 3.67
C PRO A 4 -2.96 -11.80 3.37
N ARG A 5 -2.99 -13.11 3.11
CA ARG A 5 -1.82 -13.91 2.72
C ARG A 5 -0.59 -13.68 3.63
N PRO A 6 -0.70 -13.89 4.95
CA PRO A 6 0.40 -13.61 5.88
C PRO A 6 1.53 -14.65 5.79
N GLU A 7 1.34 -15.75 5.05
CA GLU A 7 2.30 -16.82 4.90
C GLU A 7 3.60 -16.40 4.18
N TYR A 8 4.74 -16.96 4.62
CA TYR A 8 6.03 -16.75 3.95
C TYR A 8 6.04 -17.41 2.55
N PRO A 9 6.49 -16.73 1.48
CA PRO A 9 6.39 -17.26 0.11
C PRO A 9 7.12 -18.59 -0.15
N ARG A 10 8.16 -18.91 0.62
CA ARG A 10 8.92 -20.17 0.51
C ARG A 10 9.06 -20.88 1.87
N PRO A 11 8.06 -21.67 2.30
CA PRO A 11 7.99 -22.19 3.67
C PRO A 11 9.23 -22.95 4.18
N GLN A 12 10.03 -23.55 3.28
CA GLN A 12 11.25 -24.27 3.64
C GLN A 12 12.49 -23.37 3.86
N PHE A 13 12.42 -22.10 3.44
CA PHE A 13 13.56 -21.16 3.43
C PHE A 13 13.25 -19.88 4.20
N VAL A 14 12.45 -19.99 5.27
CA VAL A 14 12.04 -18.84 6.08
C VAL A 14 13.27 -18.16 6.69
N ARG A 15 13.40 -16.85 6.45
CA ARG A 15 14.40 -16.01 7.10
C ARG A 15 13.87 -15.54 8.45
N LYS A 16 14.73 -15.49 9.47
CA LYS A 16 14.36 -15.11 10.84
C LYS A 16 13.74 -13.71 10.91
N ASP A 17 14.35 -12.76 10.21
CA ASP A 17 13.93 -11.35 10.25
C ASP A 17 12.95 -10.99 9.12
N TRP A 18 12.15 -11.95 8.67
CA TRP A 18 11.14 -11.67 7.66
C TRP A 18 9.91 -10.99 8.28
N LEU A 19 9.45 -9.92 7.63
CA LEU A 19 8.24 -9.20 8.00
C LEU A 19 7.25 -9.25 6.84
N CYS A 20 6.01 -9.65 7.14
CA CYS A 20 4.92 -9.52 6.18
C CYS A 20 4.55 -8.05 6.02
N LEU A 21 4.55 -7.56 4.78
CA LEU A 21 4.16 -6.18 4.48
C LEU A 21 2.65 -6.03 4.16
N ASN A 22 1.92 -7.14 4.09
CA ASN A 22 0.49 -7.12 3.76
C ASN A 22 -0.34 -6.53 4.90
N GLY A 23 -1.52 -6.03 4.55
CA GLY A 23 -2.43 -5.36 5.48
C GLY A 23 -2.77 -3.95 5.02
N GLU A 24 -3.32 -3.16 5.94
CA GLU A 24 -3.73 -1.79 5.66
C GLU A 24 -2.54 -0.82 5.71
N TRP A 25 -2.43 0.02 4.69
CA TRP A 25 -1.46 1.11 4.58
C TRP A 25 -2.20 2.44 4.43
N GLU A 26 -1.58 3.53 4.85
CA GLU A 26 -2.01 4.86 4.45
C GLU A 26 -1.70 5.06 2.97
N PHE A 27 -2.61 5.71 2.24
CA PHE A 27 -2.57 5.82 0.78
C PHE A 27 -3.04 7.18 0.29
N GLU A 28 -2.41 7.72 -0.75
CA GLU A 28 -2.86 8.92 -1.45
C GLU A 28 -2.53 8.81 -2.94
N ILE A 29 -3.51 9.10 -3.80
CA ILE A 29 -3.31 9.20 -5.25
C ILE A 29 -2.74 10.59 -5.56
N ASP A 30 -1.73 10.63 -6.42
CA ASP A 30 -1.05 11.85 -6.83
C ASP A 30 -1.01 11.94 -8.36
N GLN A 31 -2.16 12.28 -8.94
CA GLN A 31 -2.33 12.43 -10.39
C GLN A 31 -1.38 13.43 -11.07
N GLY A 32 -0.79 14.34 -10.30
CA GLY A 32 0.09 15.39 -10.81
C GLY A 32 1.58 15.16 -10.56
N ASP A 33 1.96 13.99 -10.00
CA ASP A 33 3.35 13.69 -9.57
C ASP A 33 4.00 14.87 -8.82
N SER A 34 3.27 15.41 -7.83
CA SER A 34 3.60 16.64 -7.08
C SER A 34 3.70 16.41 -5.57
N GLY A 35 3.70 15.15 -5.17
CA GLY A 35 3.58 14.71 -3.79
C GLY A 35 4.76 15.13 -2.93
N LEU A 36 5.95 15.25 -3.51
CA LEU A 36 7.13 15.73 -2.81
C LEU A 36 6.96 17.21 -2.42
N GLU A 37 6.54 18.06 -3.35
CA GLU A 37 6.28 19.49 -3.14
C GLU A 37 5.12 19.71 -2.17
N ARG A 38 4.11 18.84 -2.22
CA ARG A 38 2.97 18.82 -1.28
C ARG A 38 3.33 18.26 0.11
N GLY A 39 4.55 17.78 0.30
CA GLY A 39 5.05 17.29 1.58
C GLY A 39 4.51 15.91 1.99
N LEU A 40 4.08 15.08 1.04
CA LEU A 40 3.50 13.75 1.34
C LEU A 40 4.48 12.81 2.06
N LEU A 41 5.79 13.01 1.89
CA LEU A 41 6.82 12.24 2.60
C LEU A 41 6.79 12.45 4.13
N GLY A 42 6.40 13.63 4.59
CA GLY A 42 6.54 14.05 5.99
C GLY A 42 5.25 13.99 6.82
N ARG A 43 4.13 13.58 6.22
CA ARG A 43 2.81 13.59 6.88
C ARG A 43 2.07 12.28 6.70
N SER A 44 1.04 12.07 7.53
CA SER A 44 0.06 11.02 7.30
C SER A 44 -0.72 11.25 6.01
N LEU A 45 -1.07 10.17 5.32
CA LEU A 45 -1.90 10.20 4.12
C LEU A 45 -3.38 10.02 4.50
N GLY A 46 -4.27 10.64 3.73
CA GLY A 46 -5.69 10.70 4.06
C GLY A 46 -6.48 9.41 3.76
N GLY A 47 -6.00 8.59 2.83
CA GLY A 47 -6.66 7.37 2.38
C GLY A 47 -6.06 6.11 2.99
N ARG A 48 -6.68 4.97 2.68
CA ARG A 48 -6.22 3.64 3.07
C ARG A 48 -6.26 2.69 1.88
N ILE A 49 -5.34 1.74 1.85
CA ILE A 49 -5.30 0.65 0.86
C ILE A 49 -4.91 -0.67 1.53
N THR A 50 -5.53 -1.77 1.11
CA THR A 50 -5.18 -3.12 1.55
C THR A 50 -4.14 -3.76 0.63
N VAL A 51 -2.89 -3.80 1.06
CA VAL A 51 -1.79 -4.52 0.39
C VAL A 51 -1.99 -6.03 0.60
N PRO A 52 -1.88 -6.88 -0.44
CA PRO A 52 -1.16 -6.64 -1.70
C PRO A 52 -2.04 -6.32 -2.91
N PHE A 53 -3.28 -5.89 -2.72
CA PHE A 53 -4.18 -5.61 -3.82
C PHE A 53 -3.86 -4.27 -4.47
N CYS A 54 -3.94 -4.20 -5.80
CA CYS A 54 -3.73 -2.97 -6.56
C CYS A 54 -4.88 -1.97 -6.35
N PRO A 55 -4.67 -0.65 -6.55
CA PRO A 55 -5.71 0.38 -6.36
C PRO A 55 -7.00 0.10 -7.14
N GLU A 56 -6.89 -0.50 -8.33
CA GLU A 56 -8.01 -0.85 -9.19
C GLU A 56 -8.85 -2.01 -8.63
N SER A 57 -8.31 -2.82 -7.74
CA SER A 57 -9.05 -3.94 -7.18
C SER A 57 -10.04 -3.47 -6.12
N LYS A 58 -11.28 -3.94 -6.19
CA LYS A 58 -12.23 -3.83 -5.08
C LYS A 58 -11.70 -4.37 -3.74
N LEU A 59 -10.81 -5.38 -3.77
CA LEU A 59 -10.21 -5.95 -2.56
C LEU A 59 -9.22 -5.02 -1.88
N SER A 60 -8.70 -4.00 -2.58
CA SER A 60 -7.82 -2.98 -2.00
C SER A 60 -8.57 -1.97 -1.15
N GLY A 61 -9.89 -1.83 -1.38
CA GLY A 61 -10.73 -0.80 -0.78
C GLY A 61 -10.70 0.54 -1.51
N VAL A 62 -9.93 0.67 -2.60
CA VAL A 62 -9.83 1.89 -3.41
C VAL A 62 -10.74 1.81 -4.64
N GLU A 63 -10.66 0.74 -5.44
CA GLU A 63 -11.46 0.51 -6.66
C GLU A 63 -11.40 1.68 -7.67
N ASP A 64 -10.22 2.29 -7.80
CA ASP A 64 -9.97 3.39 -8.75
C ASP A 64 -9.35 2.83 -10.02
N HIS A 65 -10.04 2.99 -11.15
CA HIS A 65 -9.64 2.45 -12.46
C HIS A 65 -9.08 3.52 -13.42
N ASP A 66 -8.95 4.77 -12.95
CA ASP A 66 -8.34 5.82 -13.77
C ASP A 66 -6.84 5.56 -13.94
N PHE A 67 -6.23 6.26 -14.89
CA PHE A 67 -4.78 6.26 -15.00
C PHE A 67 -4.20 7.00 -13.79
N LEU A 68 -3.37 6.33 -12.99
CA LEU A 68 -2.74 6.89 -11.79
C LEU A 68 -1.26 7.20 -12.07
N GLU A 69 -0.93 8.47 -12.32
CA GLU A 69 0.47 8.89 -12.63
C GLU A 69 1.43 8.53 -11.48
N ALA A 70 1.06 8.92 -10.25
CA ALA A 70 1.79 8.57 -9.04
C ALA A 70 0.84 8.19 -7.89
N VAL A 71 1.34 7.37 -6.97
CA VAL A 71 0.64 6.96 -5.76
C VAL A 71 1.62 6.88 -4.60
N TRP A 72 1.13 7.18 -3.40
CA TRP A 72 1.91 7.20 -2.18
C TRP A 72 1.41 6.14 -1.22
N TYR A 73 2.36 5.41 -0.61
CA TYR A 73 2.11 4.43 0.44
C TYR A 73 2.88 4.85 1.69
N ARG A 74 2.22 4.83 2.84
CA ARG A 74 2.86 5.06 4.14
C ARG A 74 2.40 4.02 5.15
N ARG A 75 3.35 3.55 5.95
CA ARG A 75 3.10 2.69 7.11
C ARG A 75 4.10 3.07 8.20
N GLU A 76 3.66 2.97 9.44
CA GLU A 76 4.54 3.12 10.62
C GLU A 76 5.67 2.09 10.63
#